data_AF-A0A2E3W0P7-F1
#
_entry.id   AF-A0A2E3W0P7-F1
#
_cell.length_a   1.000
_cell.length_b   1.000
_cell.length_c   1.000
_cell.angle_alpha   90.00
_cell.angle_beta   90.00
_cell.angle_gamma   90.00
#
_symmetry.space_group_name_H-M   'P 1'
#
loop_
_entity.id
_entity.type
_entity.pdbx_description
1 polymer ?
#
loop_
_entity_poly.entity_id
_entity_poly.type
_entity_poly.pdbx_seq_one_letter_code
_entity_poly.pdbx_strand_id
1 'polypeptide(L)'
;MNALHIALICVFSLSSFSKEVVFVHGNGVDASFWHEAQDSLAADVEKRFGKDNVHYANYLTEAEVEEPYKNYHSPRLYKKIKKAFDEARPEKLIIVAHSFGVSLTLATFEYYKLWNRVDKFIALAGAVRGLQSCKAFGPYNKFSPTCYGQSKRDPFVFGFYPGYLKINDWTANYYYSMRNMPGLHRDVDFVTFTIGKDDSIVCRTYYSDPICVKSGMFNEFVNVKNYDLQGKGLTHFTLPDRMDRNLIMNLLGE
;
A
#
# COMPACT_ATOMS: atom_id res chain seq x y z
N MET A 1 -1.23 -55.83 -40.79
CA MET A 1 -0.67 -55.21 -39.56
C MET A 1 -1.22 -53.80 -39.49
N ASN A 2 -2.34 -53.59 -38.78
CA ASN A 2 -2.96 -52.28 -38.63
C ASN A 2 -2.51 -51.68 -37.29
N ALA A 3 -1.65 -50.67 -37.35
CA ALA A 3 -1.22 -49.92 -36.18
C ALA A 3 -2.32 -48.91 -35.80
N LEU A 4 -3.10 -49.25 -34.79
CA LEU A 4 -4.05 -48.35 -34.14
C LEU A 4 -3.26 -47.32 -33.32
N HIS A 5 -3.20 -46.07 -33.79
CA HIS A 5 -2.61 -44.96 -33.04
C HIS A 5 -3.65 -44.42 -32.04
N ILE A 6 -3.42 -44.67 -30.75
CA ILE A 6 -4.17 -44.05 -29.66
C ILE A 6 -3.56 -42.66 -29.42
N ALA A 7 -4.29 -41.61 -29.78
CA ALA A 7 -3.95 -40.25 -29.43
C ALA A 7 -4.32 -40.00 -27.96
N LEU A 8 -3.32 -39.85 -27.09
CA LEU A 8 -3.49 -39.43 -25.71
C LEU A 8 -3.80 -37.93 -25.68
N ILE A 9 -5.07 -37.56 -25.55
CA ILE A 9 -5.47 -36.16 -25.34
C ILE A 9 -5.14 -35.81 -23.89
N CYS A 10 -4.00 -35.16 -23.68
CA CYS A 10 -3.70 -34.48 -22.42
C CYS A 10 -4.62 -33.26 -22.31
N VAL A 11 -5.74 -33.41 -21.59
CA VAL A 11 -6.55 -32.29 -21.15
C VAL A 11 -5.76 -31.59 -20.04
N PHE A 12 -4.86 -30.69 -20.42
CA PHE A 12 -4.42 -29.66 -19.50
C PHE A 12 -5.62 -28.73 -19.29
N SER A 13 -6.35 -28.95 -18.20
CA SER A 13 -7.22 -27.91 -17.66
C SER A 13 -6.31 -26.73 -17.31
N LEU A 14 -6.21 -25.76 -18.21
CA LEU A 14 -5.71 -24.44 -17.90
C LEU A 14 -6.71 -23.84 -16.90
N SER A 15 -6.55 -24.16 -15.63
CA SER A 15 -7.11 -23.35 -14.56
C SER A 15 -6.46 -21.98 -14.72
N SER A 16 -7.20 -21.05 -15.32
CA SER A 16 -6.92 -19.62 -15.19
C SER A 16 -6.88 -19.34 -13.70
N PHE A 17 -5.68 -19.27 -13.11
CA PHE A 17 -5.56 -18.88 -11.71
C PHE A 17 -6.19 -17.50 -11.58
N SER A 18 -7.27 -17.40 -10.80
CA SER A 18 -7.84 -16.09 -10.50
C SER A 18 -6.76 -15.27 -9.80
N LYS A 19 -6.53 -14.02 -10.25
CA LYS A 19 -5.71 -13.10 -9.48
C LYS A 19 -6.33 -12.96 -8.08
N GLU A 20 -5.48 -12.91 -7.06
CA GLU A 20 -5.93 -12.64 -5.69
C GLU A 20 -5.58 -11.22 -5.30
N VAL A 21 -6.43 -10.61 -4.48
CA VAL A 21 -6.31 -9.22 -4.05
C VAL A 21 -6.08 -9.18 -2.55
N VAL A 22 -5.09 -8.41 -2.12
CA VAL A 22 -4.84 -8.14 -0.69
C VAL A 22 -5.10 -6.67 -0.40
N PHE A 23 -6.08 -6.41 0.46
CA PHE A 23 -6.38 -5.08 0.99
C PHE A 23 -5.58 -4.83 2.28
N VAL A 24 -4.93 -3.67 2.37
CA VAL A 24 -4.15 -3.26 3.55
C VAL A 24 -4.59 -1.87 4.01
N HIS A 25 -5.28 -1.83 5.16
CA HIS A 25 -5.93 -0.61 5.68
C HIS A 25 -4.93 0.44 6.20
N GLY A 26 -5.41 1.65 6.45
CA GLY A 26 -4.65 2.78 6.99
C GLY A 26 -4.43 2.77 8.50
N ASN A 27 -3.82 3.84 9.02
CA ASN A 27 -3.67 4.04 10.45
C ASN A 27 -5.00 4.47 11.08
N GLY A 28 -5.26 4.08 12.33
CA GLY A 28 -6.47 4.50 13.05
C GLY A 28 -7.77 3.88 12.53
N VAL A 29 -7.67 2.84 11.71
CA VAL A 29 -8.80 2.02 11.22
C VAL A 29 -8.37 0.55 11.22
N ASP A 30 -9.32 -0.36 11.04
CA ASP A 30 -9.08 -1.80 10.84
C ASP A 30 -9.58 -2.26 9.47
N ALA A 31 -9.62 -3.57 9.23
CA ALA A 31 -10.05 -4.13 7.95
C ALA A 31 -11.53 -3.84 7.59
N SER A 32 -12.41 -3.56 8.57
CA SER A 32 -13.82 -3.24 8.32
C SER A 32 -13.99 -1.93 7.54
N PHE A 33 -13.00 -1.03 7.60
CA PHE A 33 -12.92 0.21 6.80
C PHE A 33 -13.25 -0.02 5.32
N TRP A 34 -12.83 -1.14 4.76
CA TRP A 34 -13.06 -1.45 3.35
C TRP A 34 -14.53 -1.76 2.99
N HIS A 35 -15.41 -1.89 3.98
CA HIS A 35 -16.83 -2.21 3.82
C HIS A 35 -17.77 -1.18 4.46
N GLU A 36 -17.25 -0.07 4.99
CA GLU A 36 -18.09 0.94 5.66
C GLU A 36 -19.07 1.63 4.71
N ALA A 37 -18.69 1.81 3.44
CA ALA A 37 -19.56 2.38 2.42
C ALA A 37 -20.51 1.33 1.84
N GLN A 38 -21.76 1.72 1.59
CA GLN A 38 -22.78 0.87 0.96
C GLN A 38 -22.32 0.32 -0.41
N ASP A 39 -21.53 1.10 -1.16
CA ASP A 39 -20.94 0.74 -2.46
C ASP A 39 -19.40 0.72 -2.37
N SER A 40 -18.86 0.01 -1.36
CA SER A 40 -17.42 0.03 -1.07
C SER A 40 -16.56 -0.61 -2.16
N LEU A 41 -15.28 -0.21 -2.24
CA LEU A 41 -14.31 -0.79 -3.18
C LEU A 41 -14.18 -2.30 -3.00
N ALA A 42 -14.12 -2.76 -1.77
CA ALA A 42 -14.02 -4.18 -1.50
C ALA A 42 -15.20 -4.98 -2.06
N ALA A 43 -16.44 -4.47 -1.95
CA ALA A 43 -17.61 -5.19 -2.48
C ALA A 43 -17.51 -5.41 -4.00
N ASP A 44 -17.05 -4.41 -4.76
CA ASP A 44 -16.83 -4.56 -6.21
C ASP A 44 -15.69 -5.52 -6.55
N VAL A 45 -14.62 -5.49 -5.76
CA VAL A 45 -13.47 -6.40 -5.92
C VAL A 45 -13.87 -7.84 -5.59
N GLU A 46 -14.58 -8.07 -4.49
CA GLU A 46 -15.13 -9.38 -4.13
C GLU A 46 -16.09 -9.91 -5.19
N LYS A 47 -16.93 -9.04 -5.76
CA LYS A 47 -17.81 -9.41 -6.88
C LYS A 47 -17.03 -9.80 -8.14
N ARG A 48 -15.90 -9.14 -8.43
CA ARG A 48 -15.09 -9.39 -9.62
C ARG A 48 -14.19 -10.62 -9.49
N PHE A 49 -13.50 -10.76 -8.37
CA PHE A 49 -12.50 -11.81 -8.18
C PHE A 49 -13.03 -13.02 -7.41
N GLY A 50 -14.21 -12.91 -6.78
CA GLY A 50 -14.73 -13.88 -5.83
C GLY A 50 -14.18 -13.62 -4.43
N LYS A 51 -15.06 -13.68 -3.43
CA LYS A 51 -14.74 -13.36 -2.03
C LYS A 51 -13.55 -14.16 -1.47
N ASP A 52 -13.43 -15.44 -1.84
CA ASP A 52 -12.34 -16.32 -1.38
C ASP A 52 -10.96 -15.94 -1.98
N ASN A 53 -10.94 -15.08 -2.99
CA ASN A 53 -9.71 -14.56 -3.61
C ASN A 53 -9.37 -13.14 -3.12
N VAL A 54 -10.08 -12.62 -2.11
CA VAL A 54 -9.85 -11.30 -1.53
C VAL A 54 -9.48 -11.45 -0.05
N HIS A 55 -8.31 -10.94 0.30
CA HIS A 55 -7.72 -11.06 1.63
C HIS A 55 -7.58 -9.68 2.26
N TYR A 56 -7.70 -9.61 3.59
CA TYR A 56 -7.63 -8.36 4.32
C TYR A 56 -6.55 -8.45 5.42
N ALA A 57 -5.53 -7.61 5.30
CA ALA A 57 -4.50 -7.51 6.31
C ALA A 57 -4.99 -6.64 7.49
N ASN A 58 -5.54 -7.28 8.53
CA ASN A 58 -5.89 -6.60 9.79
C ASN A 58 -4.70 -6.61 10.75
N TYR A 59 -3.94 -5.51 10.82
CA TYR A 59 -2.65 -5.49 11.51
C TYR A 59 -2.61 -4.62 12.76
N LEU A 60 -3.65 -3.86 13.07
CA LEU A 60 -3.78 -3.09 14.30
C LEU A 60 -4.73 -3.79 15.27
N THR A 61 -4.42 -3.74 16.57
CA THR A 61 -5.40 -4.06 17.62
C THR A 61 -6.32 -2.87 17.86
N GLU A 62 -7.44 -3.07 18.55
CA GLU A 62 -8.36 -1.99 18.95
C GLU A 62 -7.64 -0.80 19.61
N ALA A 63 -6.79 -1.06 20.62
CA ALA A 63 -5.99 0.00 21.25
C ALA A 63 -5.02 0.72 20.29
N GLU A 64 -4.55 0.05 19.24
CA GLU A 64 -3.67 0.65 18.23
C GLU A 64 -4.49 1.50 17.24
N VAL A 65 -5.72 1.10 16.94
CA VAL A 65 -6.70 1.89 16.18
C VAL A 65 -7.05 3.17 16.93
N GLU A 66 -7.24 3.10 18.24
CA GLU A 66 -7.58 4.27 19.08
C GLU A 66 -6.40 5.24 19.29
N GLU A 67 -5.15 4.76 19.19
CA GLU A 67 -3.95 5.56 19.41
C GLU A 67 -3.02 5.63 18.18
N PRO A 68 -3.50 6.15 17.03
CA PRO A 68 -2.76 6.09 15.77
C PRO A 68 -1.39 6.80 15.82
N TYR A 69 -1.25 7.80 16.70
CA TYR A 69 0.00 8.53 16.92
C TYR A 69 1.13 7.66 17.50
N LYS A 70 0.80 6.50 18.10
CA LYS A 70 1.78 5.53 18.61
C LYS A 70 2.20 4.48 17.59
N ASN A 71 1.53 4.42 16.43
CA ASN A 71 1.81 3.38 15.43
C ASN A 71 2.96 3.80 14.51
N TYR A 72 3.97 2.93 14.39
CA TYR A 72 5.15 3.12 13.53
C TYR A 72 5.55 1.81 12.87
N HIS A 73 6.35 1.91 11.81
CA HIS A 73 6.79 0.76 11.03
C HIS A 73 7.77 -0.06 11.85
N SER A 74 7.51 -1.37 11.97
CA SER A 74 8.37 -2.30 12.70
C SER A 74 8.13 -3.74 12.27
N PRO A 75 9.11 -4.65 12.45
CA PRO A 75 8.96 -6.07 12.17
C PRO A 75 7.71 -6.73 12.78
N ARG A 76 7.22 -6.22 13.92
CA ARG A 76 5.98 -6.67 14.55
C ARG A 76 4.76 -6.49 13.65
N LEU A 77 4.63 -5.33 12.99
CA LEU A 77 3.51 -5.05 12.10
C LEU A 77 3.68 -5.74 10.74
N TYR A 78 4.91 -5.84 10.22
CA TYR A 78 5.18 -6.57 8.98
C TYR A 78 4.77 -8.03 9.09
N LYS A 79 5.05 -8.67 10.24
CA LYS A 79 4.64 -10.05 10.50
C LYS A 79 3.12 -10.23 10.44
N LYS A 80 2.34 -9.23 10.90
CA LYS A 80 0.88 -9.28 10.83
C LYS A 80 0.38 -9.12 9.39
N ILE A 81 0.95 -8.19 8.62
CA ILE A 81 0.62 -8.03 7.19
C ILE A 81 0.97 -9.30 6.40
N LYS A 82 2.15 -9.88 6.66
CA LYS A 82 2.60 -11.11 5.99
C LYS A 82 1.59 -12.26 6.12
N LYS A 83 0.82 -12.35 7.22
CA LYS A 83 -0.21 -13.40 7.36
C LYS A 83 -1.24 -13.39 6.24
N ALA A 84 -1.75 -12.22 5.84
CA ALA A 84 -2.68 -12.11 4.72
C ALA A 84 -2.03 -12.52 3.39
N PHE A 85 -0.72 -12.30 3.24
CA PHE A 85 0.03 -12.78 2.08
C PHE A 85 0.24 -14.30 2.11
N ASP A 86 0.39 -14.90 3.29
CA ASP A 86 0.57 -16.34 3.43
C ASP A 86 -0.75 -17.11 3.21
N GLU A 87 -1.89 -16.47 3.48
CA GLU A 87 -3.23 -16.98 3.16
C GLU A 87 -3.53 -16.90 1.66
N ALA A 88 -2.96 -15.90 0.98
CA ALA A 88 -3.08 -15.76 -0.45
C ALA A 88 -2.19 -16.74 -1.23
N ARG A 89 -2.64 -17.14 -2.43
CA ARG A 89 -1.86 -17.97 -3.35
C ARG A 89 -0.47 -17.36 -3.62
N PRO A 90 0.55 -18.19 -3.89
CA PRO A 90 1.95 -17.75 -3.90
C PRO A 90 2.29 -16.73 -5.00
N GLU A 91 1.50 -16.60 -6.06
CA GLU A 91 1.92 -15.91 -7.28
C GLU A 91 0.99 -14.76 -7.69
N LYS A 92 1.61 -13.64 -8.11
CA LYS A 92 0.99 -12.53 -8.85
C LYS A 92 -0.21 -11.88 -8.17
N LEU A 93 -0.02 -11.50 -6.90
CA LEU A 93 -0.98 -10.78 -6.09
C LEU A 93 -1.17 -9.34 -6.58
N ILE A 94 -2.41 -8.87 -6.53
CA ILE A 94 -2.74 -7.44 -6.62
C ILE A 94 -2.89 -6.89 -5.21
N ILE A 95 -2.24 -5.79 -4.93
CA ILE A 95 -2.21 -5.19 -3.61
C ILE A 95 -2.92 -3.85 -3.66
N VAL A 96 -3.90 -3.66 -2.78
CA VAL A 96 -4.60 -2.38 -2.63
C VAL A 96 -4.34 -1.89 -1.20
N ALA A 97 -3.50 -0.87 -1.07
CA ALA A 97 -3.08 -0.36 0.23
C ALA A 97 -3.49 1.10 0.39
N HIS A 98 -3.93 1.46 1.59
CA HIS A 98 -4.34 2.82 1.92
C HIS A 98 -3.46 3.42 3.03
N SER A 99 -3.12 4.70 2.91
CA SER A 99 -2.48 5.49 3.97
C SER A 99 -1.22 4.80 4.55
N PHE A 100 -1.17 4.56 5.85
CA PHE A 100 -0.09 3.84 6.54
C PHE A 100 0.10 2.40 6.05
N GLY A 101 -0.96 1.76 5.57
CA GLY A 101 -0.88 0.45 4.93
C GLY A 101 0.04 0.45 3.70
N VAL A 102 0.12 1.56 2.96
CA VAL A 102 1.01 1.68 1.78
C VAL A 102 2.47 1.51 2.20
N SER A 103 2.95 2.33 3.13
CA SER A 103 4.34 2.32 3.55
C SER A 103 4.70 1.09 4.37
N LEU A 104 3.78 0.58 5.20
CA LEU A 104 3.96 -0.70 5.89
C LEU A 104 4.10 -1.88 4.92
N THR A 105 3.31 -1.90 3.85
CA THR A 105 3.36 -2.99 2.87
C THR A 105 4.65 -2.96 2.07
N LEU A 106 5.08 -1.77 1.63
CA LEU A 106 6.39 -1.60 0.97
C LEU A 106 7.55 -2.06 1.86
N ALA A 107 7.54 -1.70 3.15
CA ALA A 107 8.52 -2.17 4.12
C ALA A 107 8.45 -3.69 4.36
N THR A 108 7.24 -4.26 4.36
CA THR A 108 7.02 -5.70 4.48
C THR A 108 7.62 -6.45 3.29
N PHE A 109 7.48 -5.93 2.07
CA PHE A 109 8.09 -6.52 0.87
C PHE A 109 9.60 -6.51 0.94
N GLU A 110 10.18 -5.39 1.36
CA GLU A 110 11.64 -5.31 1.53
C GLU A 110 12.16 -6.22 2.64
N TYR A 111 11.44 -6.33 3.75
CA TYR A 111 11.84 -7.12 4.91
C TYR A 111 11.77 -8.63 4.63
N TYR A 112 10.67 -9.10 4.03
CA TYR A 112 10.43 -10.52 3.76
C TYR A 112 10.78 -10.96 2.32
N LYS A 113 11.28 -10.05 1.49
CA LYS A 113 11.65 -10.30 0.09
C LYS A 113 10.49 -10.86 -0.75
N LEU A 114 9.31 -10.23 -0.63
CA LEU A 114 8.06 -10.70 -1.24
C LEU A 114 7.77 -10.11 -2.63
N TRP A 115 8.67 -9.31 -3.20
CA TRP A 115 8.44 -8.62 -4.47
C TRP A 115 8.09 -9.54 -5.63
N ASN A 116 8.66 -10.75 -5.67
CA ASN A 116 8.37 -11.75 -6.69
C ASN A 116 6.92 -12.30 -6.64
N ARG A 117 6.19 -12.06 -5.55
CA ARG A 117 4.79 -12.45 -5.40
C ARG A 117 3.80 -11.40 -5.89
N VAL A 118 4.26 -10.19 -6.20
CA VAL A 118 3.39 -9.06 -6.51
C VAL A 118 3.34 -8.83 -8.02
N ASP A 119 2.14 -8.64 -8.56
CA ASP A 119 1.92 -8.22 -9.95
C ASP A 119 1.70 -6.71 -10.02
N LYS A 120 0.87 -6.20 -9.09
CA LYS A 120 0.40 -4.82 -9.11
C LYS A 120 0.26 -4.27 -7.69
N PHE A 121 0.70 -3.05 -7.48
CA PHE A 121 0.61 -2.33 -6.22
C PHE A 121 -0.13 -1.01 -6.42
N ILE A 122 -1.35 -0.95 -5.88
CA ILE A 122 -2.22 0.23 -5.89
C ILE A 122 -2.13 0.93 -4.53
N ALA A 123 -1.56 2.12 -4.52
CA ALA A 123 -1.41 2.97 -3.34
C ALA A 123 -2.47 4.07 -3.31
N LEU A 124 -3.24 4.13 -2.23
CA LEU A 124 -4.26 5.14 -2.00
C LEU A 124 -3.81 6.05 -0.85
N ALA A 125 -3.50 7.32 -1.13
CA ALA A 125 -3.07 8.30 -0.12
C ALA A 125 -1.88 7.85 0.76
N GLY A 126 -0.94 7.08 0.22
CA GLY A 126 0.27 6.67 0.95
C GLY A 126 1.23 7.85 1.18
N ALA A 127 2.00 7.84 2.27
CA ALA A 127 3.00 8.88 2.56
C ALA A 127 4.43 8.40 2.23
N VAL A 128 4.69 8.03 0.97
CA VAL A 128 5.99 7.48 0.50
C VAL A 128 7.15 8.48 0.57
N ARG A 129 6.87 9.75 0.83
CA ARG A 129 7.88 10.80 1.10
C ARG A 129 7.85 11.34 2.53
N GLY A 130 7.13 10.65 3.43
CA GLY A 130 6.88 11.09 4.79
C GLY A 130 5.77 12.13 4.90
N LEU A 131 5.41 12.46 6.13
CA LEU A 131 4.36 13.43 6.47
C LEU A 131 5.03 14.73 6.90
N GLN A 132 4.80 15.83 6.16
CA GLN A 132 5.43 17.11 6.48
C GLN A 132 5.02 17.62 7.88
N SER A 133 3.80 17.30 8.32
CA SER A 133 3.30 17.55 9.67
C SER A 133 4.17 16.95 10.77
N CYS A 134 4.91 15.87 10.52
CA CYS A 134 5.82 15.27 11.50
C CYS A 134 7.03 16.15 11.85
N LYS A 135 7.37 17.15 11.02
CA LYS A 135 8.42 18.14 11.35
C LYS A 135 8.12 18.88 12.65
N ALA A 136 6.83 19.12 12.95
CA ALA A 136 6.42 19.82 14.17
C ALA A 136 6.71 19.04 15.46
N PHE A 137 6.81 17.71 15.38
CA PHE A 137 7.08 16.85 16.54
C PHE A 137 8.57 16.55 16.72
N GLY A 138 9.36 16.66 15.65
CA GLY A 138 10.76 16.24 15.63
C GLY A 138 10.93 14.72 15.44
N PRO A 139 12.10 14.26 14.94
CA PRO A 139 12.28 12.88 14.48
C PRO A 139 12.38 11.82 15.59
N TYR A 140 12.44 12.20 16.86
CA TYR A 140 12.68 11.25 17.97
C TYR A 140 11.78 11.52 19.17
N ASN A 141 10.60 12.13 18.94
CA ASN A 141 9.65 12.44 20.00
C ASN A 141 8.88 11.19 20.46
N LYS A 142 9.15 10.75 21.69
CA LYS A 142 8.57 9.53 22.27
C LYS A 142 7.06 9.55 22.42
N PHE A 143 6.44 10.73 22.42
CA PHE A 143 4.98 10.89 22.52
C PHE A 143 4.28 10.82 21.16
N SER A 144 5.01 10.85 20.05
CA SER A 144 4.47 10.61 18.71
C SER A 144 5.38 9.70 17.88
N PRO A 145 5.50 8.41 18.26
CA PRO A 145 6.29 7.43 17.52
C PRO A 145 5.95 7.32 16.02
N THR A 146 4.70 7.58 15.64
CA THR A 146 4.31 7.61 14.22
C THR A 146 5.13 8.62 13.41
N CYS A 147 5.63 9.67 14.05
CA CYS A 147 6.46 10.71 13.47
C CYS A 147 7.96 10.53 13.70
N TYR A 148 8.40 9.32 14.09
CA TYR A 148 9.83 9.04 14.18
C TYR A 148 10.55 9.15 12.83
N GLY A 149 11.85 9.45 12.89
CA GLY A 149 12.81 9.09 11.86
C GLY A 149 13.10 7.59 11.88
N GLN A 150 14.16 7.18 11.21
CA GLN A 150 14.61 5.80 11.20
C GLN A 150 15.48 5.49 12.42
N SER A 151 15.29 4.30 12.99
CA SER A 151 16.10 3.78 14.07
C SER A 151 17.53 3.52 13.60
N LYS A 152 18.51 3.89 14.44
CA LYS A 152 19.94 3.61 14.20
C LYS A 152 20.31 2.15 14.45
N ARG A 153 19.47 1.38 15.15
CA ARG A 153 19.74 -0.02 15.52
C ARG A 153 19.10 -1.02 14.56
N ASP A 154 17.95 -0.64 14.01
CA ASP A 154 17.21 -1.48 13.06
C ASP A 154 16.65 -0.55 11.98
N PRO A 155 17.17 -0.61 10.74
CA PRO A 155 16.70 0.26 9.67
C PRO A 155 15.23 0.02 9.34
N PHE A 156 14.66 -1.13 9.68
CA PHE A 156 13.25 -1.46 9.46
C PHE A 156 12.34 -0.99 10.61
N VAL A 157 12.84 -0.18 11.55
CA VAL A 157 12.03 0.53 12.53
C VAL A 157 12.04 2.02 12.22
N PHE A 158 10.92 2.58 11.78
CA PHE A 158 10.84 3.99 11.36
C PHE A 158 9.42 4.57 11.45
N GLY A 159 9.32 5.90 11.54
CA GLY A 159 8.07 6.63 11.42
C GLY A 159 8.01 7.45 10.13
N PHE A 160 7.10 8.42 10.09
CA PHE A 160 6.83 9.27 8.93
C PHE A 160 7.63 10.57 8.87
N TYR A 161 8.63 10.76 9.75
CA TYR A 161 9.44 11.97 9.66
C TYR A 161 10.03 12.11 8.25
N PRO A 162 9.84 13.26 7.57
CA PRO A 162 10.37 13.46 6.22
C PRO A 162 11.90 13.40 6.24
N GLY A 163 12.46 12.51 5.44
CA GLY A 163 13.89 12.29 5.41
C GLY A 163 14.64 13.38 4.64
N TYR A 164 15.48 14.13 5.35
CA TYR A 164 16.64 14.84 4.82
C TYR A 164 17.89 14.30 5.57
N LEU A 165 19.02 14.13 4.89
CA LEU A 165 20.33 13.86 5.53
C LEU A 165 20.37 12.66 6.50
N LYS A 166 20.04 11.44 6.04
CA LYS A 166 20.15 10.17 6.81
C LYS A 166 19.27 10.07 8.07
N ILE A 167 18.29 10.95 8.25
CA ILE A 167 17.33 10.85 9.37
C ILE A 167 16.36 9.69 9.14
N ASN A 168 15.90 9.51 7.91
CA ASN A 168 14.94 8.47 7.54
C ASN A 168 15.08 8.12 6.05
N ASP A 169 15.73 7.00 5.74
CA ASP A 169 16.02 6.62 4.35
C ASP A 169 14.75 6.19 3.61
N TRP A 170 13.77 5.64 4.32
CA TRP A 170 12.48 5.21 3.77
C TRP A 170 11.71 6.36 3.13
N THR A 171 11.67 7.50 3.82
CA THR A 171 10.95 8.69 3.36
C THR A 171 11.86 9.67 2.60
N ALA A 172 13.19 9.51 2.65
CA ALA A 172 14.15 10.28 1.87
C ALA A 172 14.29 9.75 0.43
N ASN A 173 15.23 10.33 -0.32
CA ASN A 173 15.73 9.81 -1.59
C ASN A 173 17.09 9.11 -1.36
N TYR A 174 17.10 7.97 -0.66
CA TYR A 174 18.30 7.19 -0.32
C TYR A 174 18.05 5.67 -0.43
N TYR A 175 18.83 4.85 0.28
CA TYR A 175 18.88 3.38 0.12
C TYR A 175 17.52 2.68 0.20
N TYR A 176 16.71 2.95 1.24
CA TYR A 176 15.38 2.34 1.43
C TYR A 176 14.22 3.14 0.82
N SER A 177 14.52 4.09 -0.06
CA SER A 177 13.56 5.10 -0.51
C SER A 177 12.30 4.49 -1.15
N MET A 178 11.16 4.63 -0.46
CA MET A 178 9.88 4.09 -0.94
C MET A 178 9.50 4.65 -2.31
N ARG A 179 9.73 5.96 -2.53
CA ARG A 179 9.44 6.61 -3.81
C ARG A 179 10.25 6.06 -5.00
N ASN A 180 11.35 5.34 -4.75
CA ASN A 180 12.22 4.77 -5.78
C ASN A 180 12.02 3.27 -6.01
N MET A 181 11.24 2.59 -5.15
CA MET A 181 10.99 1.16 -5.26
C MET A 181 10.51 0.71 -6.65
N PRO A 182 9.66 1.47 -7.38
CA PRO A 182 9.25 1.05 -8.73
C PRO A 182 10.42 0.89 -9.71
N GLY A 183 11.45 1.73 -9.60
CA GLY A 183 12.64 1.64 -10.44
C GLY A 183 13.52 0.41 -10.15
N LEU A 184 13.41 -0.15 -8.94
CA LEU A 184 14.10 -1.36 -8.48
C LEU A 184 13.30 -2.64 -8.79
N HIS A 185 11.97 -2.54 -8.82
CA HIS A 185 11.04 -3.66 -8.97
C HIS A 185 10.22 -3.48 -10.25
N ARG A 186 10.89 -3.59 -11.40
CA ARG A 186 10.33 -3.26 -12.72
C ARG A 186 9.24 -4.22 -13.21
N ASP A 187 9.15 -5.40 -12.63
CA ASP A 187 8.13 -6.41 -12.95
C ASP A 187 6.81 -6.21 -12.20
N VAL A 188 6.73 -5.16 -11.36
CA VAL A 188 5.53 -4.77 -10.62
C VAL A 188 4.98 -3.48 -11.19
N ASP A 189 3.69 -3.46 -11.50
CA ASP A 189 2.97 -2.23 -11.86
C ASP A 189 2.62 -1.43 -10.62
N PHE A 190 3.06 -0.18 -10.55
CA PHE A 190 2.72 0.73 -9.47
C PHE A 190 1.69 1.75 -9.94
N VAL A 191 0.58 1.81 -9.22
CA VAL A 191 -0.42 2.86 -9.39
C VAL A 191 -0.56 3.60 -8.07
N THR A 192 -0.58 4.92 -8.10
CA THR A 192 -0.87 5.70 -6.90
C THR A 192 -1.90 6.78 -7.15
N PHE A 193 -2.73 7.00 -6.14
CA PHE A 193 -3.72 8.05 -6.08
C PHE A 193 -3.42 8.96 -4.90
N THR A 194 -3.25 10.25 -5.18
CA THR A 194 -3.17 11.29 -4.16
C THR A 194 -4.29 12.31 -4.37
N ILE A 195 -4.70 12.97 -3.29
CA ILE A 195 -5.62 14.11 -3.32
C ILE A 195 -4.89 15.43 -2.97
N GLY A 196 -3.56 15.40 -3.00
CA GLY A 196 -2.71 16.58 -2.85
C GLY A 196 -2.98 17.36 -1.57
N LYS A 197 -3.26 18.65 -1.72
CA LYS A 197 -3.53 19.56 -0.58
C LYS A 197 -4.84 19.27 0.15
N ASP A 198 -5.75 18.51 -0.47
CA ASP A 198 -7.05 18.17 0.13
C ASP A 198 -6.91 17.01 1.13
N ASP A 199 -5.73 16.38 1.18
CA ASP A 199 -5.41 15.37 2.18
C ASP A 199 -5.02 16.03 3.51
N SER A 200 -5.94 16.07 4.46
CA SER A 200 -5.71 16.66 5.78
C SER A 200 -4.67 15.91 6.63
N ILE A 201 -4.32 14.67 6.26
CA ILE A 201 -3.30 13.86 6.94
C ILE A 201 -1.94 14.08 6.28
N VAL A 202 -1.88 13.95 4.94
CA VAL A 202 -0.64 14.05 4.16
C VAL A 202 -0.17 15.49 4.01
N CYS A 203 -1.10 16.43 3.78
CA CYS A 203 -0.83 17.85 3.66
C CYS A 203 -1.68 18.70 4.62
N ARG A 204 -1.47 18.51 5.93
CA ARG A 204 -2.12 19.32 6.97
C ARG A 204 -1.72 20.79 6.85
N THR A 205 -2.66 21.66 6.50
CA THR A 205 -2.47 23.07 6.09
C THR A 205 -1.61 23.91 7.03
N TYR A 206 -1.69 23.68 8.35
CA TYR A 206 -0.95 24.48 9.35
C TYR A 206 0.51 24.05 9.57
N TYR A 207 0.85 22.80 9.22
CA TYR A 207 2.14 22.20 9.61
C TYR A 207 2.96 21.71 8.42
N SER A 208 2.42 21.82 7.21
CA SER A 208 2.98 21.15 6.04
C SER A 208 3.64 22.16 5.09
N ASP A 209 4.87 21.83 4.74
CA ASP A 209 5.60 22.44 3.62
C ASP A 209 4.83 22.20 2.30
N PRO A 210 4.78 23.16 1.35
CA PRO A 210 4.12 22.98 0.05
C PRO A 210 4.49 21.70 -0.70
N ILE A 211 5.67 21.12 -0.44
CA ILE A 211 6.08 19.83 -1.02
C ILE A 211 5.21 18.63 -0.59
N CYS A 212 4.39 18.78 0.46
CA CYS A 212 3.45 17.77 0.96
C CYS A 212 2.58 17.13 -0.13
N VAL A 213 2.21 17.88 -1.18
CA VAL A 213 1.32 17.40 -2.25
C VAL A 213 1.95 16.24 -3.03
N LYS A 214 3.28 16.12 -3.00
CA LYS A 214 4.01 15.03 -3.64
C LYS A 214 4.18 13.82 -2.73
N SER A 215 3.76 13.88 -1.46
CA SER A 215 4.09 12.85 -0.48
C SER A 215 3.52 11.47 -0.81
N GLY A 216 2.44 11.40 -1.60
CA GLY A 216 1.89 10.14 -2.11
C GLY A 216 2.28 9.74 -3.53
N MET A 217 3.20 10.46 -4.16
CA MET A 217 3.66 10.13 -5.50
C MET A 217 5.01 9.41 -5.47
N PHE A 218 5.08 8.27 -6.16
CA PHE A 218 6.35 7.64 -6.52
C PHE A 218 7.11 8.52 -7.51
N ASN A 219 8.42 8.32 -7.64
CA ASN A 219 9.17 8.92 -8.74
C ASN A 219 8.74 8.30 -10.08
N GLU A 220 8.97 9.02 -11.17
CA GLU A 220 8.56 8.59 -12.50
C GLU A 220 9.45 7.45 -13.00
N PHE A 221 8.81 6.33 -13.34
CA PHE A 221 9.41 5.17 -13.99
C PHE A 221 8.39 4.59 -14.98
N VAL A 222 8.82 3.73 -15.89
CA VAL A 222 7.96 3.15 -16.94
C VAL A 222 6.78 2.33 -16.39
N ASN A 223 6.94 1.75 -15.20
CA ASN A 223 5.95 0.94 -14.49
C ASN A 223 5.16 1.75 -13.43
N VAL A 224 5.13 3.09 -13.53
CA VAL A 224 4.43 3.96 -12.56
C VAL A 224 3.33 4.76 -13.24
N LYS A 225 2.12 4.71 -12.68
CA LYS A 225 1.00 5.62 -12.99
C LYS A 225 0.66 6.44 -11.74
N ASN A 226 0.98 7.74 -11.73
CA ASN A 226 0.63 8.68 -10.65
C ASN A 226 -0.65 9.45 -11.03
N TYR A 227 -1.70 9.34 -10.21
CA TYR A 227 -2.95 10.11 -10.34
C TYR A 227 -3.07 11.15 -9.24
N ASP A 228 -3.37 12.40 -9.62
CA ASP A 228 -3.71 13.48 -8.72
C ASP A 228 -5.20 13.83 -8.85
N LEU A 229 -5.95 13.61 -7.77
CA LEU A 229 -7.38 13.82 -7.66
C LEU A 229 -7.71 15.02 -6.78
N GLN A 230 -6.77 15.95 -6.58
CA GLN A 230 -7.04 17.22 -5.89
C GLN A 230 -8.21 17.98 -6.55
N GLY A 231 -9.05 18.59 -5.73
CA GLY A 231 -10.23 19.36 -6.12
C GLY A 231 -11.46 18.51 -6.41
N LYS A 232 -11.42 17.19 -6.19
CA LYS A 232 -12.53 16.27 -6.49
C LYS A 232 -13.52 16.08 -5.34
N GLY A 233 -13.37 16.83 -4.23
CA GLY A 233 -14.24 16.70 -3.06
C GLY A 233 -14.03 15.40 -2.28
N LEU A 234 -12.87 14.78 -2.44
CA LEU A 234 -12.45 13.57 -1.73
C LEU A 234 -11.71 13.96 -0.45
N THR A 235 -11.82 13.11 0.58
CA THR A 235 -10.99 13.20 1.79
C THR A 235 -10.06 11.99 1.88
N HIS A 236 -9.11 12.04 2.82
CA HIS A 236 -8.19 10.94 3.07
C HIS A 236 -8.91 9.59 3.25
N PHE A 237 -10.04 9.59 3.97
CA PHE A 237 -10.80 8.37 4.29
C PHE A 237 -11.84 8.01 3.24
N THR A 238 -12.34 8.97 2.45
CA THR A 238 -13.32 8.66 1.39
C THR A 238 -12.66 8.33 0.05
N LEU A 239 -11.36 8.60 -0.12
CA LEU A 239 -10.65 8.34 -1.38
C LEU A 239 -10.86 6.91 -1.91
N PRO A 240 -10.71 5.84 -1.10
CA PRO A 240 -10.85 4.48 -1.61
C PRO A 240 -12.23 4.18 -2.23
N ASP A 241 -13.31 4.71 -1.63
CA ASP A 241 -14.67 4.37 -2.06
C ASP A 241 -15.25 5.36 -3.07
N ARG A 242 -14.83 6.63 -3.03
CA ARG A 242 -15.45 7.71 -3.82
C ARG A 242 -14.65 8.14 -5.05
N MET A 243 -13.49 7.55 -5.30
CA MET A 243 -12.79 7.75 -6.58
C MET A 243 -13.57 7.12 -7.75
N ASP A 244 -13.20 7.48 -8.98
CA ASP A 244 -13.81 6.90 -10.17
C ASP A 244 -13.69 5.35 -10.13
N ARG A 245 -14.84 4.70 -9.97
CA ARG A 245 -14.98 3.25 -9.81
C ARG A 245 -14.55 2.51 -11.06
N ASN A 246 -14.86 3.04 -12.24
CA ASN A 246 -14.47 2.41 -13.49
C ASN A 246 -12.95 2.46 -13.66
N LEU A 247 -12.32 3.57 -13.28
CA LEU A 247 -10.86 3.69 -13.33
C LEU A 247 -10.17 2.61 -12.47
N ILE A 248 -10.53 2.49 -11.20
CA ILE A 248 -9.87 1.51 -10.31
C ILE A 248 -10.18 0.07 -10.73
N MET A 249 -11.41 -0.22 -11.13
CA MET A 249 -11.78 -1.57 -11.56
C MET A 249 -11.11 -1.97 -12.88
N ASN A 250 -10.86 -1.03 -13.79
CA ASN A 250 -10.07 -1.28 -14.99
C ASN A 250 -8.61 -1.57 -14.65
N LEU A 251 -8.02 -0.78 -13.74
CA LEU A 251 -6.64 -0.99 -13.28
C LEU A 251 -6.45 -2.33 -12.56
N LEU A 252 -7.48 -2.84 -11.88
CA LEU A 252 -7.46 -4.17 -11.28
C LEU A 252 -7.63 -5.29 -12.33
N GLY A 253 -8.26 -4.98 -13.46
CA GLY A 253 -8.60 -5.93 -14.52
C GLY A 253 -7.51 -6.20 -15.56
N GLU A 254 -6.62 -5.23 -15.75
CA GLU A 254 -5.36 -5.35 -16.52
C GLU A 254 -4.34 -6.23 -15.76
#